data_AF-A0A2V9CWG0-F1
#
_entry.id   AF-A0A2V9CWG0-F1
#
_cell.length_a   1.000
_cell.length_b   1.000
_cell.length_c   1.000
_cell.angle_alpha   90.00
_cell.angle_beta   90.00
_cell.angle_gamma   90.00
#
_symmetry.space_group_name_H-M   'P 1'
#
loop_
_entity.id
_entity.type
_entity.pdbx_description
1 polymer ?
#
loop_
_entity_poly.entity_id
_entity_poly.type
_entity_poly.pdbx_seq_one_letter_code
_entity_poly.pdbx_strand_id
1 'polypeptide(L)'
;MLFDAGNPGARDAKQIAAVAKEAGVKQIDYLVISHWHADHFGSVPDLSTRLPIRNFVDHGPPMIETSENALAGYKAYAAIRDKGHYMPVKRGDKIPIKGLDVQVVTSDGVAITSPLLGGGAPNPLCREFKPIVENAAAVEDGRSTGIVVRFGRFGP
;
A
#
# COMPACT_ATOMS: atom_id res chain seq x y z
N MET A 1 -10.30 -5.00 1.06
CA MET A 1 -8.94 -4.50 0.81
C MET A 1 -8.21 -4.44 2.13
N LEU A 2 -6.94 -4.83 2.15
CA LEU A 2 -6.01 -4.61 3.25
C LEU A 2 -4.93 -3.65 2.75
N PHE A 3 -4.52 -2.70 3.57
CA PHE A 3 -3.48 -1.71 3.26
C PHE A 3 -2.37 -1.87 4.30
N ASP A 4 -1.21 -2.32 3.84
CA ASP A 4 -0.09 -2.84 4.62
C ASP A 4 -0.45 -4.04 5.50
N ALA A 5 0.57 -4.84 5.81
CA ALA A 5 0.49 -6.10 6.53
C ALA A 5 1.27 -6.08 7.85
N GLY A 6 2.04 -5.04 8.15
CA GLY A 6 2.79 -4.96 9.41
C GLY A 6 4.15 -5.66 9.34
N ASN A 7 4.73 -5.83 10.53
CA ASN A 7 6.08 -6.33 10.77
C ASN A 7 6.25 -7.81 10.44
N PRO A 8 7.49 -8.25 10.14
CA PRO A 8 7.77 -9.66 9.96
C PRO A 8 7.35 -10.52 11.15
N GLY A 9 6.88 -11.73 10.85
CA GLY A 9 6.48 -12.73 11.82
C GLY A 9 4.99 -12.76 12.12
N ALA A 10 4.62 -13.63 13.05
CA ALA A 10 3.24 -14.08 13.19
C ALA A 10 2.31 -13.10 13.91
N ARG A 11 2.81 -12.07 14.60
CA ARG A 11 1.97 -11.18 15.43
C ARG A 11 0.90 -10.49 14.59
N ASP A 12 1.32 -9.68 13.63
CA ASP A 12 0.44 -8.83 12.85
C ASP A 12 -0.44 -9.69 11.93
N ALA A 13 0.14 -10.74 11.32
CA ALA A 13 -0.61 -11.74 10.56
C ALA A 13 -1.73 -12.43 11.36
N LYS A 14 -1.50 -12.78 12.63
CA LYS A 14 -2.53 -13.36 13.50
C LYS A 14 -3.63 -12.35 13.83
N GLN A 15 -3.26 -11.10 14.11
CA GLN A 15 -4.22 -10.04 14.41
C GLN A 15 -5.12 -9.74 13.21
N ILE A 16 -4.54 -9.58 12.02
CA ILE A 16 -5.27 -9.38 10.77
C ILE A 16 -6.22 -10.55 10.50
N ALA A 17 -5.74 -11.80 10.61
CA ALA A 17 -6.58 -12.97 10.38
C ALA A 17 -7.71 -13.12 11.41
N ALA A 18 -7.48 -12.75 12.67
CA ALA A 18 -8.51 -12.75 13.71
C ALA A 18 -9.62 -11.74 13.41
N VAL A 19 -9.25 -10.49 13.09
CA VAL A 19 -10.23 -9.45 12.72
C VAL A 19 -10.98 -9.81 11.44
N ALA A 20 -10.29 -10.37 10.44
CA ALA A 20 -10.94 -10.83 9.21
C ALA A 20 -11.99 -11.92 9.51
N LYS A 21 -11.67 -12.86 10.41
CA LYS A 21 -12.60 -13.91 10.84
C LYS A 21 -13.83 -13.32 11.54
N GLU A 22 -13.65 -12.37 12.45
CA GLU A 22 -14.74 -11.68 13.15
C GLU A 22 -15.64 -10.90 12.18
N ALA A 23 -15.04 -10.27 11.17
CA ALA A 23 -15.76 -9.55 10.11
C ALA A 23 -16.38 -10.47 9.04
N GLY A 24 -16.23 -11.80 9.15
CA GLY A 24 -16.71 -12.76 8.16
C GLY A 24 -15.95 -12.74 6.83
N VAL A 25 -14.84 -12.01 6.75
CA VAL A 25 -13.98 -11.91 5.57
C VAL A 25 -13.21 -13.22 5.38
N LYS A 26 -13.32 -13.80 4.18
CA LYS A 26 -12.70 -15.10 3.86
C LYS A 26 -11.44 -15.00 3.01
N GLN A 27 -11.18 -13.82 2.44
CA GLN A 27 -10.01 -13.55 1.61
C GLN A 27 -9.73 -12.05 1.57
N ILE A 28 -8.50 -11.69 1.24
CA ILE A 28 -8.10 -10.35 0.88
C ILE A 28 -8.16 -10.24 -0.65
N ASP A 29 -9.16 -9.52 -1.16
CA ASP A 29 -9.27 -9.30 -2.61
C ASP A 29 -8.12 -8.45 -3.15
N TYR A 30 -7.71 -7.42 -2.40
CA TYR A 30 -6.61 -6.52 -2.75
C TYR A 30 -5.78 -6.26 -1.50
N LEU A 31 -4.52 -6.69 -1.53
CA LEU A 31 -3.48 -6.27 -0.59
C LEU A 31 -2.69 -5.15 -1.24
N VAL A 32 -2.74 -3.96 -0.65
CA VAL A 32 -1.92 -2.81 -1.06
C VAL A 32 -0.73 -2.72 -0.12
N ILE A 33 0.48 -2.71 -0.65
CA ILE A 33 1.69 -2.36 0.10
C ILE A 33 2.07 -0.93 -0.28
N SER A 34 2.25 -0.09 0.73
CA SER A 34 2.58 1.33 0.53
C SER A 34 3.99 1.48 -0.03
N HIS A 35 5.01 0.95 0.65
CA HIS A 35 6.43 1.07 0.27
C HIS A 35 7.28 -0.07 0.86
N TRP A 36 8.59 -0.05 0.58
CA TRP A 36 9.53 -1.11 0.89
C TRP A 36 10.24 -1.04 2.25
N HIS A 37 9.50 -0.69 3.31
CA HIS A 37 9.96 -0.96 4.67
C HIS A 37 9.30 -2.22 5.25
N ALA A 38 10.08 -2.99 6.01
CA ALA A 38 9.68 -4.33 6.45
C ALA A 38 8.46 -4.32 7.37
N ASP A 39 8.19 -3.22 8.06
CA ASP A 39 6.99 -3.02 8.88
C ASP A 39 5.71 -2.77 8.07
N HIS A 40 5.80 -2.67 6.74
CA HIS A 40 4.65 -2.53 5.85
C HIS A 40 4.27 -3.84 5.16
N PHE A 41 5.24 -4.62 4.70
CA PHE A 41 4.98 -5.87 3.96
C PHE A 41 5.43 -7.13 4.71
N GLY A 42 6.13 -6.99 5.83
CA GLY A 42 6.90 -8.07 6.45
C GLY A 42 6.07 -9.26 6.87
N SER A 43 4.82 -9.06 7.28
CA SER A 43 3.95 -10.17 7.72
C SER A 43 3.32 -10.96 6.56
N VAL A 44 3.46 -10.52 5.30
CA VAL A 44 2.80 -11.14 4.14
C VAL A 44 3.07 -12.65 4.00
N PRO A 45 4.30 -13.16 4.19
CA PRO A 45 4.56 -14.60 4.23
C PRO A 45 3.70 -15.34 5.24
N ASP A 46 3.67 -14.89 6.50
CA ASP A 46 2.85 -15.49 7.56
C ASP A 46 1.34 -15.33 7.27
N LEU A 47 0.90 -14.14 6.86
CA LEU A 47 -0.50 -13.82 6.59
C LEU A 47 -1.08 -14.69 5.47
N SER A 48 -0.31 -14.91 4.39
CA SER A 48 -0.74 -15.70 3.23
C SER A 48 -1.08 -17.17 3.58
N THR A 49 -0.52 -17.70 4.67
CA THR A 49 -0.85 -19.04 5.17
C THR A 49 -2.18 -19.10 5.93
N ARG A 50 -2.72 -17.94 6.32
CA ARG A 50 -3.90 -17.81 7.20
C ARG A 50 -5.12 -17.30 6.46
N LEU A 51 -4.91 -16.40 5.50
CA LEU A 51 -5.96 -15.72 4.75
C LEU A 51 -5.53 -15.62 3.29
N PRO A 52 -6.30 -16.19 2.34
CA PRO A 52 -5.98 -16.08 0.92
C PRO A 52 -5.89 -14.63 0.45
N ILE A 53 -4.91 -14.34 -0.42
CA ILE A 53 -4.72 -13.02 -1.03
C ILE A 53 -4.81 -13.18 -2.54
N ARG A 54 -5.68 -12.40 -3.19
CA ARG A 54 -5.95 -12.53 -4.63
C ARG A 54 -5.07 -11.59 -5.47
N ASN A 55 -5.16 -10.30 -5.21
CA ASN A 55 -4.41 -9.28 -5.93
C ASN A 55 -3.40 -8.62 -4.99
N PHE A 56 -2.17 -8.47 -5.47
CA PHE A 56 -1.11 -7.72 -4.82
C PHE A 56 -0.89 -6.42 -5.58
N VAL A 57 -0.96 -5.31 -4.87
CA VAL A 57 -0.88 -3.95 -5.39
C VAL A 57 0.27 -3.26 -4.68
N ASP A 58 1.23 -2.74 -5.43
CA ASP A 58 2.35 -1.97 -4.90
C ASP A 58 2.87 -1.01 -5.96
N HIS A 59 3.90 -0.22 -5.64
CA HIS A 59 4.47 0.75 -6.58
C HIS A 59 5.44 0.14 -7.61
N GLY A 60 5.77 -1.15 -7.44
CA GLY A 60 6.69 -1.87 -8.29
C GLY A 60 8.17 -1.65 -7.95
N PRO A 61 9.09 -2.12 -8.81
CA PRO A 61 10.50 -1.84 -8.66
C PRO A 61 10.79 -0.34 -8.89
N PRO A 62 11.90 0.19 -8.34
CA PRO A 62 12.95 -0.54 -7.65
C PRO A 62 12.74 -0.66 -6.13
N MET A 63 13.29 -1.73 -5.55
CA MET A 63 13.70 -1.73 -4.14
C MET A 63 15.01 -0.94 -4.05
N ILE A 64 15.01 0.20 -3.37
CA ILE A 64 16.19 1.09 -3.30
C ILE A 64 17.13 0.68 -2.17
N GLU A 65 16.60 0.20 -1.04
CA GLU A 65 17.46 -0.26 0.04
C GLU A 65 18.22 -1.52 -0.35
N THR A 66 19.53 -1.50 -0.14
CA THR A 66 20.44 -2.57 -0.56
C THR A 66 20.97 -3.41 0.60
N SER A 67 20.53 -3.15 1.84
CA SER A 67 20.92 -3.96 2.99
C SER A 67 20.45 -5.41 2.81
N GLU A 68 21.23 -6.37 3.28
CA GLU A 68 20.92 -7.80 3.11
C GLU A 68 19.54 -8.15 3.70
N ASN A 69 19.21 -7.58 4.87
CA ASN A 69 17.93 -7.81 5.54
C ASN A 69 16.75 -7.23 4.75
N ALA A 70 16.88 -6.02 4.22
CA ALA A 70 15.82 -5.38 3.43
C ALA A 70 15.58 -6.17 2.12
N LEU A 71 16.66 -6.56 1.43
CA LEU A 71 16.57 -7.38 0.23
C LEU A 71 15.99 -8.78 0.50
N ALA A 72 16.36 -9.41 1.62
CA ALA A 72 15.80 -10.70 2.02
C ALA A 72 14.29 -10.61 2.31
N GLY A 73 13.87 -9.58 3.05
CA GLY A 73 12.46 -9.29 3.31
C GLY A 73 11.68 -9.08 2.02
N TYR A 74 12.16 -8.21 1.14
CA TYR A 74 11.50 -7.93 -0.14
C TYR A 74 11.39 -9.19 -1.02
N LYS A 75 12.44 -10.03 -1.07
CA LYS A 75 12.39 -11.33 -1.78
C LYS A 75 11.35 -12.28 -1.19
N ALA A 76 11.21 -12.33 0.14
CA ALA A 76 10.20 -13.17 0.79
C ALA A 76 8.77 -12.70 0.46
N TYR A 77 8.52 -11.38 0.46
CA TYR A 77 7.28 -10.80 -0.02
C TYR A 77 7.02 -11.13 -1.49
N ALA A 78 7.98 -10.86 -2.37
CA ALA A 78 7.86 -11.09 -3.81
C ALA A 78 7.54 -12.57 -4.13
N ALA A 79 8.17 -13.52 -3.44
CA ALA A 79 7.90 -14.95 -3.62
C ALA A 79 6.45 -15.35 -3.30
N ILE A 80 5.75 -14.59 -2.47
CA ILE A 80 4.32 -14.77 -2.19
C ILE A 80 3.47 -14.00 -3.20
N ARG A 81 3.82 -12.73 -3.44
CA ARG A 81 3.18 -11.84 -4.42
C ARG A 81 3.04 -12.50 -5.79
N ASP A 82 4.13 -13.12 -6.25
CA ASP A 82 4.25 -13.70 -7.60
C ASP A 82 3.42 -14.98 -7.77
N LYS A 83 2.82 -15.52 -6.69
CA LYS A 83 1.82 -16.59 -6.75
C LYS A 83 0.40 -16.07 -6.98
N GLY A 84 0.16 -14.77 -6.78
CA GLY A 84 -1.12 -14.11 -6.99
C GLY A 84 -1.14 -13.25 -8.25
N HIS A 85 -2.19 -12.44 -8.41
CA HIS A 85 -2.24 -11.45 -9.48
C HIS A 85 -1.50 -10.17 -9.06
N TYR A 86 -0.41 -9.86 -9.75
CA TYR A 86 0.42 -8.71 -9.45
C TYR A 86 0.01 -7.47 -10.26
N MET A 87 -0.21 -6.36 -9.58
CA MET A 87 -0.65 -5.09 -10.14
C MET A 87 0.24 -3.94 -9.66
N PRO A 88 1.38 -3.67 -10.32
CA PRO A 88 2.21 -2.51 -10.03
C PRO A 88 1.48 -1.25 -10.51
N VAL A 89 1.04 -0.41 -9.58
CA VAL A 89 0.21 0.76 -9.89
C VAL A 89 1.02 2.02 -10.07
N LYS A 90 0.55 2.88 -10.95
CA LYS A 90 1.04 4.25 -11.14
C LYS A 90 0.05 5.25 -10.57
N ARG A 91 0.52 6.46 -10.31
CA ARG A 91 -0.35 7.60 -10.01
C ARG A 91 -1.46 7.71 -11.07
N GLY A 92 -2.69 7.99 -10.64
CA GLY A 92 -3.86 8.09 -11.50
C GLY A 92 -4.57 6.76 -11.80
N ASP A 93 -3.91 5.61 -11.56
CA ASP A 93 -4.55 4.31 -11.72
C ASP A 93 -5.70 4.12 -10.72
N LYS A 94 -6.58 3.15 -11.03
CA LYS A 94 -7.68 2.75 -10.16
C LYS A 94 -7.51 1.31 -9.70
N ILE A 95 -7.82 1.06 -8.43
CA ILE A 95 -7.92 -0.30 -7.89
C ILE A 95 -9.38 -0.75 -8.05
N PRO A 96 -9.68 -1.80 -8.84
CA PRO A 96 -11.04 -2.09 -9.26
C PRO A 96 -11.83 -2.87 -8.19
N ILE A 97 -12.22 -2.16 -7.13
CA ILE A 97 -13.08 -2.71 -6.07
C ILE A 97 -14.53 -2.33 -6.32
N LYS A 98 -15.41 -3.33 -6.47
CA LYS A 98 -16.84 -3.10 -6.70
C LYS A 98 -17.45 -2.24 -5.57
N GLY A 99 -18.11 -1.16 -5.94
CA GLY A 99 -18.78 -0.25 -4.99
C GLY A 99 -17.88 0.78 -4.33
N LEU A 100 -16.57 0.80 -4.63
CA LEU A 100 -15.63 1.82 -4.20
C LEU A 100 -15.02 2.54 -5.41
N ASP A 101 -14.76 3.84 -5.26
CA ASP A 101 -13.84 4.57 -6.12
C ASP A 101 -12.50 4.65 -5.39
N VAL A 102 -11.55 3.81 -5.80
CA VAL A 102 -10.20 3.75 -5.23
C VAL A 102 -9.22 4.27 -6.25
N GLN A 103 -8.62 5.42 -5.95
CA GLN A 103 -7.72 6.12 -6.87
C GLN A 103 -6.32 6.23 -6.26
N VAL A 104 -5.31 5.84 -7.03
CA VAL A 104 -3.91 6.00 -6.66
C VAL A 104 -3.51 7.45 -6.91
N VAL A 105 -3.10 8.16 -5.86
CA VAL A 105 -2.74 9.58 -5.91
C VAL A 105 -1.23 9.82 -5.85
N THR A 106 -0.48 8.90 -5.24
CA THR A 106 0.98 8.84 -5.30
C THR A 106 1.41 7.40 -5.57
N SER A 107 2.49 7.23 -6.31
CA SER A 107 3.18 5.94 -6.47
C SER A 107 4.60 6.21 -6.93
N ASP A 108 5.57 5.49 -6.37
CA ASP A 108 6.99 5.55 -6.72
C ASP A 108 7.59 6.98 -6.68
N GLY A 109 7.16 7.77 -5.70
CA GLY A 109 7.63 9.15 -5.51
C GLY A 109 6.99 10.17 -6.43
N VAL A 110 5.97 9.78 -7.21
CA VAL A 110 5.29 10.66 -8.15
C VAL A 110 3.83 10.85 -7.76
N ALA A 111 3.41 12.11 -7.60
CA ALA A 111 2.03 12.49 -7.30
C ALA A 111 1.22 12.85 -8.56
N ILE A 112 -0.11 12.71 -8.47
CA ILE A 112 -1.03 13.26 -9.47
C ILE A 112 -0.83 14.78 -9.64
N THR A 113 -0.97 15.26 -10.87
CA THR A 113 -0.77 16.68 -11.21
C THR A 113 -2.06 17.44 -11.39
N SER A 114 -3.19 16.74 -11.43
CA SER A 114 -4.53 17.31 -11.48
C SER A 114 -5.27 16.95 -10.19
N PRO A 115 -6.01 17.89 -9.57
CA PRO A 115 -6.78 17.58 -8.38
C PRO A 115 -7.87 16.57 -8.70
N LEU A 116 -8.23 15.77 -7.70
CA LEU A 116 -9.40 14.90 -7.81
C LEU A 116 -10.69 15.73 -7.84
N LEU A 117 -11.76 15.13 -8.35
CA LEU A 117 -13.08 15.78 -8.37
C LEU A 117 -13.48 16.24 -6.96
N GLY A 118 -13.89 17.51 -6.84
CA GLY A 118 -14.25 18.15 -5.57
C GLY A 118 -13.06 18.59 -4.71
N GLY A 119 -11.82 18.39 -5.17
CA GLY A 119 -10.59 18.83 -4.51
C GLY A 119 -9.92 20.02 -5.20
N GLY A 120 -8.69 20.33 -4.77
CA GLY A 120 -7.84 21.34 -5.39
C GLY A 120 -7.90 22.74 -4.76
N ALA A 121 -8.77 22.95 -3.76
CA ALA A 121 -8.72 24.16 -2.95
C ALA A 121 -7.33 24.28 -2.28
N PRO A 122 -6.67 25.45 -2.33
CA PRO A 122 -5.39 25.64 -1.65
C PRO A 122 -5.53 25.36 -0.16
N ASN A 123 -4.62 24.57 0.41
CA ASN A 123 -4.53 24.37 1.85
C ASN A 123 -3.72 25.53 2.46
N PRO A 124 -4.33 26.44 3.25
CA PRO A 124 -3.61 27.57 3.85
C PRO A 124 -2.48 27.14 4.80
N LEU A 125 -2.55 25.91 5.34
CA LEU A 125 -1.50 25.34 6.18
C LEU A 125 -0.25 24.93 5.39
N CYS A 126 -0.36 24.74 4.08
CA CYS A 126 0.78 24.40 3.22
C CYS A 126 1.60 25.62 2.77
N ARG A 127 1.20 26.85 3.13
CA ARG A 127 1.87 28.09 2.66
C ARG A 127 3.35 28.16 3.01
N GLU A 128 3.72 27.60 4.16
CA GLU A 128 5.09 27.62 4.66
C GLU A 128 5.76 26.24 4.57
N PHE A 129 5.11 25.27 3.91
CA PHE A 129 5.65 23.93 3.76
C PHE A 129 7.01 23.99 3.04
N LYS A 130 8.00 23.34 3.65
CA LYS A 130 9.31 23.09 3.06
C LYS A 130 9.49 21.58 2.97
N PRO A 131 9.79 21.03 1.78
CA PRO A 131 10.12 19.62 1.66
C PRO A 131 11.26 19.24 2.61
N ILE A 132 11.11 18.11 3.28
CA ILE A 132 12.21 17.51 4.01
C ILE A 132 13.21 16.99 2.98
N VAL A 133 14.50 17.25 3.21
CA VAL A 133 15.55 16.62 2.41
C VAL A 133 15.64 15.17 2.87
N GLU A 134 15.19 14.26 2.02
CA GLU A 134 15.29 12.82 2.29
C GLU A 134 16.77 12.41 2.33
N ASN A 135 17.13 11.63 3.34
CA ASN A 135 18.41 10.93 3.37
C ASN A 135 18.24 9.53 2.80
N ALA A 136 19.35 8.81 2.59
CA ALA A 136 19.31 7.47 1.98
C ALA A 136 18.44 6.44 2.76
N ALA A 137 18.18 6.66 4.06
CA ALA A 137 17.33 5.81 4.89
C ALA A 137 15.85 6.20 4.89
N ALA A 138 15.51 7.39 4.38
CA ALA A 138 14.13 7.89 4.28
C ALA A 138 13.65 7.99 2.82
N VAL A 139 14.52 7.64 1.86
CA VAL A 139 14.22 7.76 0.42
C VAL A 139 13.07 6.85 -0.02
N GLU A 140 12.81 5.76 0.71
CA GLU A 140 11.71 4.85 0.42
C GLU A 140 10.36 5.37 0.98
N ASP A 141 10.37 6.15 2.08
CA ASP A 141 9.14 6.72 2.65
C ASP A 141 8.41 7.60 1.62
N GLY A 142 9.18 8.45 0.93
CA GLY A 142 8.70 9.34 -0.13
C GLY A 142 8.13 8.61 -1.35
N ARG A 143 8.40 7.30 -1.49
CA ARG A 143 7.94 6.48 -2.62
C ARG A 143 6.59 5.80 -2.39
N SER A 144 6.00 6.02 -1.21
CA SER A 144 4.73 5.43 -0.80
C SER A 144 3.60 5.54 -1.84
N THR A 145 2.97 4.40 -2.08
CA THR A 145 1.67 4.31 -2.75
C THR A 145 0.61 4.93 -1.86
N GLY A 146 0.07 6.07 -2.27
CA GLY A 146 -1.03 6.76 -1.60
C GLY A 146 -2.31 6.55 -2.39
N ILE A 147 -3.41 6.26 -1.68
CA ILE A 147 -4.73 6.09 -2.29
C ILE A 147 -5.77 7.00 -1.66
N VAL A 148 -6.75 7.41 -2.46
CA VAL A 148 -8.00 8.00 -1.99
C VAL A 148 -9.10 6.99 -2.24
N VAL A 149 -9.84 6.65 -1.18
CA VAL A 149 -10.99 5.74 -1.23
C VAL A 149 -12.26 6.55 -1.02
N ARG A 150 -13.21 6.44 -1.93
CA ARG A 150 -14.57 6.96 -1.76
C ARG A 150 -15.57 5.82 -1.76
N PHE A 151 -16.49 5.85 -0.80
CA PHE A 151 -17.61 4.93 -0.70
C PHE A 151 -18.92 5.71 -0.69
N GLY A 152 -19.85 5.33 -1.57
CA GLY A 152 -21.11 6.03 -1.75
C GLY A 152 -20.97 7.47 -2.28
N ARG A 153 -22.08 8.22 -2.22
CA ARG A 153 -22.10 9.68 -2.37
C ARG A 153 -22.53 10.25 -1.02
N PHE A 154 -21.72 11.08 -0.39
CA PHE A 154 -22.24 12.04 0.56
C PHE A 154 -22.89 13.15 -0.28
N GLY A 155 -24.17 12.95 -0.62
CA GLY A 155 -24.99 14.02 -1.17
C GLY A 155 -25.17 15.13 -0.12
N PRO A 156 -25.63 16.32 -0.53
CA PRO A 156 -26.02 17.36 0.43
C PRO A 156 -27.07 16.85 1.43
#